data_AF-A0A1H8T208-F1
#
_entry.id   AF-A0A1H8T208-F1
#
_cell.length_a   1.000
_cell.length_b   1.000
_cell.length_c   1.000
_cell.angle_alpha   90.00
_cell.angle_beta   90.00
_cell.angle_gamma   90.00
#
_symmetry.space_group_name_H-M   'P 1'
#
loop_
_entity.id
_entity.type
_entity.pdbx_description
1 polymer ?
#
loop_
_entity_poly.entity_id
_entity_poly.type
_entity_poly.pdbx_seq_one_letter_code
_entity_poly.pdbx_strand_id
1 'polypeptide(L)'
;MALAYDTAHRPQRQGDDNGDLVWIPGRTFVMGSNEHYPEEAPAHPVTVDGFWIEATPVTNRKFQEFVKATGHVTLAEKTPDPKDYPGALPNMLRAGSLVFTPPKSVTGTDIGQWWKFKFGVNWRRPYGGLSDLRGKLDHPVVHVAYSDAKAYAEWAGMDLPTEAEWELAARGGLDDTEFAWGDELMPNGVAMANTWQGTFPTHSTKLAGKDRTTPVRSFPPNGYGAYDLIGNVWEWTSDYWSTRHPEPAAKACCIPENPRGGAKEASYDPNQPNILIPRRVLKGGSHLCAPNYCRRYRPAARHAEPEDTSTSHVGFRCIKRVAT
;
A
#
# COMPACT_ATOMS: atom_id res chain seq x y z
N MET A 1 30.91 4.42 -40.46
CA MET A 1 30.79 2.96 -40.32
C MET A 1 29.67 2.72 -39.31
N ALA A 2 28.44 2.67 -39.82
CA ALA A 2 27.23 2.53 -39.02
C ALA A 2 26.99 1.04 -38.78
N LEU A 3 26.94 0.62 -37.52
CA LEU A 3 26.56 -0.74 -37.15
C LEU A 3 25.06 -0.76 -36.91
N ALA A 4 24.35 -1.33 -37.88
CA ALA A 4 22.95 -1.67 -37.80
C ALA A 4 22.75 -2.76 -36.74
N TYR A 5 21.92 -2.47 -35.73
CA TYR A 5 21.43 -3.50 -34.82
C TYR A 5 20.20 -4.16 -35.45
N ASP A 6 20.35 -5.46 -35.68
CA ASP A 6 19.38 -6.40 -36.21
C ASP A 6 18.11 -6.43 -35.33
N THR A 7 17.00 -5.97 -35.89
CA THR A 7 15.66 -6.03 -35.29
C THR A 7 15.07 -7.42 -35.52
N ALA A 8 15.55 -8.41 -34.77
CA ALA A 8 14.95 -9.73 -34.75
C ALA A 8 13.55 -9.67 -34.09
N HIS A 9 12.54 -9.86 -34.92
CA HIS A 9 11.13 -10.06 -34.61
C HIS A 9 10.94 -11.07 -33.46
N ARG A 10 10.55 -10.59 -32.27
CA ARG A 10 10.00 -11.46 -31.22
C ARG A 10 8.52 -11.72 -31.51
N PRO A 11 8.04 -12.98 -31.42
CA PRO A 11 6.66 -13.29 -31.71
C PRO A 11 5.73 -12.59 -30.72
N GLN A 12 4.77 -11.84 -31.27
CA GLN A 12 3.64 -11.30 -30.52
C GLN A 12 2.82 -12.48 -29.97
N ARG A 13 2.78 -12.64 -28.64
CA ARG A 13 1.75 -13.46 -28.00
C ARG A 13 0.44 -12.68 -28.03
N GLN A 14 -0.48 -13.10 -28.90
CA GLN A 14 -1.88 -12.71 -28.84
C GLN A 14 -2.59 -13.49 -27.72
N GLY A 15 -3.27 -12.75 -26.85
CA GLY A 15 -4.49 -13.18 -26.15
C GLY A 15 -4.31 -14.02 -24.89
N ASP A 16 -4.29 -13.35 -23.73
CA ASP A 16 -5.07 -13.80 -22.57
C ASP A 16 -5.47 -12.55 -21.76
N ASP A 17 -6.78 -12.35 -21.64
CA ASP A 17 -7.47 -11.21 -21.00
C ASP A 17 -7.43 -11.30 -19.46
N ASN A 18 -6.33 -11.83 -18.90
CA ASN A 18 -6.02 -11.77 -17.47
C ASN A 18 -5.16 -10.52 -17.27
N GLY A 19 -5.79 -9.40 -16.89
CA GLY A 19 -5.10 -8.13 -16.67
C GLY A 19 -3.87 -8.26 -15.77
N ASP A 20 -2.67 -8.30 -16.38
CA ASP A 20 -1.34 -8.13 -15.77
C ASP A 20 -1.17 -8.74 -14.36
N LEU A 21 -1.63 -9.99 -14.19
CA LEU A 21 -1.43 -10.77 -12.97
C LEU A 21 -0.12 -11.55 -13.04
N VAL A 22 0.60 -11.62 -11.92
CA VAL A 22 1.78 -12.47 -11.76
C VAL A 22 1.49 -13.60 -10.76
N TRP A 23 2.03 -14.78 -11.04
CA TRP A 23 1.87 -15.95 -10.19
C TRP A 23 2.88 -15.91 -9.04
N ILE A 24 2.38 -16.03 -7.81
CA ILE A 24 3.19 -16.18 -6.61
C ILE A 24 3.15 -17.66 -6.20
N PRO A 25 4.28 -18.39 -6.27
CA PRO A 25 4.31 -19.78 -5.84
C PRO A 25 4.07 -19.86 -4.33
N GLY A 26 3.13 -20.71 -3.93
CA GLY A 26 2.86 -20.98 -2.53
C GLY A 26 4.05 -21.64 -1.85
N ARG A 27 4.33 -21.24 -0.62
CA ARG A 27 5.41 -21.81 0.21
C ARG A 27 5.22 -21.47 1.68
N THR A 28 5.95 -22.17 2.52
CA THR A 28 6.26 -21.71 3.87
C THR A 28 7.40 -20.67 3.82
N PHE A 29 7.23 -19.56 4.54
CA PHE A 29 8.25 -18.53 4.70
C PHE A 29 8.21 -17.93 6.11
N VAL A 30 9.27 -17.23 6.50
CA VAL A 30 9.31 -16.48 7.77
C VAL A 30 8.70 -15.10 7.56
N MET A 31 7.53 -14.88 8.15
CA MET A 31 6.83 -13.59 8.14
C MET A 31 7.27 -12.72 9.32
N GLY A 32 7.37 -11.41 9.10
CA GLY A 32 7.76 -10.43 10.11
C GLY A 32 9.28 -10.23 10.25
N SER A 33 9.68 -9.51 11.30
CA SER A 33 11.07 -9.19 11.63
C SER A 33 11.24 -8.96 13.13
N ASN A 34 12.36 -9.42 13.69
CA ASN A 34 12.72 -9.19 15.10
C ASN A 34 13.61 -7.96 15.33
N GLU A 35 13.99 -7.24 14.27
CA GLU A 35 15.09 -6.27 14.32
C GLU A 35 14.65 -4.81 14.27
N HIS A 36 13.42 -4.55 13.82
CA HIS A 36 12.97 -3.20 13.48
C HIS A 36 11.86 -2.72 14.44
N TYR A 37 10.61 -2.76 14.01
CA TYR A 37 9.49 -2.24 14.78
C TYR A 37 8.87 -3.35 15.64
N PRO A 38 8.45 -3.08 16.90
CA PRO A 38 7.91 -4.11 17.80
C PRO A 38 6.70 -4.86 17.23
N GLU A 39 5.87 -4.21 16.43
CA GLU A 39 4.71 -4.80 15.77
C GLU A 39 5.04 -5.83 14.68
N GLU A 40 6.27 -5.82 14.15
CA GLU A 40 6.77 -6.77 13.14
C GLU A 40 7.24 -8.08 13.78
N ALA A 41 7.39 -8.10 15.10
CA ALA A 41 7.84 -9.25 15.86
C ALA A 41 6.65 -10.07 16.41
N PRO A 42 6.88 -11.34 16.80
CA PRO A 42 8.05 -12.12 16.44
C PRO A 42 8.03 -12.53 14.95
N ALA A 43 9.23 -12.67 14.37
CA ALA A 43 9.37 -13.37 13.09
C ALA A 43 8.93 -14.84 13.27
N HIS A 44 8.03 -15.32 12.42
CA HIS A 44 7.36 -16.62 12.60
C HIS A 44 7.07 -17.29 11.25
N PRO A 45 7.11 -18.64 11.18
CA PRO A 45 6.78 -19.35 9.94
C PRO A 45 5.27 -19.28 9.66
N VAL A 46 4.91 -19.06 8.40
CA VAL A 46 3.55 -19.17 7.87
C VAL A 46 3.59 -19.88 6.52
N THR A 47 2.55 -20.66 6.20
CA THR A 47 2.36 -21.29 4.89
C THR A 47 1.30 -20.50 4.13
N VAL A 48 1.60 -20.11 2.90
CA VAL A 48 0.66 -19.44 1.99
C VAL A 48 0.57 -20.24 0.70
N ASP A 49 -0.65 -20.50 0.24
CA ASP A 49 -0.90 -21.19 -1.03
C ASP A 49 -0.47 -20.35 -2.24
N GLY A 50 -0.43 -20.97 -3.42
CA GLY A 50 -0.18 -20.23 -4.65
C GLY A 50 -1.36 -19.34 -5.04
N PHE A 51 -1.09 -18.11 -5.45
CA PHE A 51 -2.12 -17.15 -5.87
C PHE A 51 -1.60 -16.21 -6.97
N TRP A 52 -2.54 -15.58 -7.67
CA TRP A 52 -2.25 -14.51 -8.61
C TRP A 52 -2.34 -13.15 -7.92
N ILE A 53 -1.43 -12.23 -8.21
CA ILE A 53 -1.46 -10.84 -7.72
C ILE A 53 -1.32 -9.87 -8.88
N GLU A 54 -1.98 -8.72 -8.82
CA GLU A 54 -1.71 -7.65 -9.77
C GLU A 54 -0.24 -7.24 -9.71
N ALA A 55 0.42 -7.19 -10.88
CA ALA A 55 1.82 -6.84 -10.99
C ALA A 55 2.10 -5.42 -10.46
N THR A 56 1.11 -4.53 -10.45
CA THR A 56 1.22 -3.15 -9.98
C THR A 56 0.07 -2.81 -9.03
N PRO A 57 0.18 -1.74 -8.24
CA PRO A 57 -0.98 -1.11 -7.61
C PRO A 57 -2.06 -0.75 -8.64
N VAL A 58 -3.31 -0.69 -8.20
CA VAL A 58 -4.43 -0.22 -9.03
C VAL A 58 -4.16 1.23 -9.46
N THR A 59 -4.20 1.48 -10.77
CA THR A 59 -3.93 2.80 -11.32
C THR A 59 -5.18 3.67 -11.34
N ASN A 60 -5.00 4.98 -11.46
CA ASN A 60 -6.10 5.92 -11.67
C ASN A 60 -6.95 5.55 -12.91
N ARG A 61 -6.35 5.02 -13.97
CA ARG A 61 -7.07 4.55 -15.17
C ARG A 61 -8.04 3.43 -14.82
N LYS A 62 -7.54 2.36 -14.18
CA LYS A 62 -8.35 1.20 -13.76
C LYS A 62 -9.46 1.61 -12.80
N PHE A 63 -9.13 2.44 -11.80
CA PHE A 63 -10.13 2.91 -10.85
C PHE A 63 -11.20 3.80 -11.50
N GLN A 64 -10.83 4.61 -12.51
CA GLN A 64 -11.79 5.39 -13.28
C GLN A 64 -12.76 4.49 -14.08
N GLU A 65 -12.31 3.36 -14.61
CA GLU A 65 -13.15 2.37 -15.28
C GLU A 65 -14.17 1.77 -14.31
N PHE A 66 -13.72 1.35 -13.13
CA PHE A 66 -14.60 0.90 -12.04
C PHE A 66 -15.68 1.93 -11.73
N VAL A 67 -15.28 3.17 -11.44
CA VAL A 67 -16.25 4.20 -11.05
C VAL A 67 -17.20 4.55 -12.20
N LYS A 68 -16.72 4.53 -13.45
CA LYS A 68 -17.58 4.73 -14.63
C LYS A 68 -18.61 3.60 -14.79
N ALA A 69 -18.23 2.37 -14.48
CA ALA A 69 -19.09 1.19 -14.62
C ALA A 69 -20.14 1.10 -13.49
N THR A 70 -19.79 1.50 -12.27
CA THR A 70 -20.62 1.26 -11.08
C THR A 70 -21.29 2.51 -10.52
N GLY A 71 -20.82 3.70 -10.89
CA GLY A 71 -21.20 4.94 -10.23
C GLY A 71 -20.67 5.08 -8.79
N HIS A 72 -19.64 4.30 -8.42
CA HIS A 72 -19.08 4.30 -7.07
C HIS A 72 -18.66 5.70 -6.60
N VAL A 73 -19.09 6.03 -5.39
CA VAL A 73 -18.71 7.26 -4.69
C VAL A 73 -17.82 6.86 -3.53
N THR A 74 -16.58 7.35 -3.53
CA THR A 74 -15.59 6.96 -2.52
C THR A 74 -15.94 7.47 -1.13
N LEU A 75 -15.34 6.90 -0.09
CA LEU A 75 -15.51 7.42 1.28
C LEU A 75 -15.09 8.89 1.38
N ALA A 76 -13.99 9.27 0.74
CA ALA A 76 -13.50 10.66 0.69
C ALA A 76 -14.49 11.65 0.04
N GLU A 77 -15.47 11.15 -0.72
CA GLU A 77 -16.50 11.94 -1.39
C GLU A 77 -17.82 12.01 -0.59
N LYS A 78 -17.93 11.27 0.51
CA LYS A 78 -19.13 11.22 1.36
C LYS A 78 -18.97 12.13 2.57
N THR A 79 -20.07 12.72 3.01
CA THR A 79 -20.12 13.41 4.30
C THR A 79 -20.05 12.35 5.41
N PRO A 80 -19.11 12.46 6.38
CA PRO A 80 -19.02 11.52 7.50
C PRO A 80 -20.30 11.52 8.36
N ASP A 81 -20.73 10.37 8.86
CA ASP A 81 -21.85 10.27 9.81
C ASP A 81 -21.36 10.71 11.21
N PRO A 82 -21.96 11.75 11.84
CA PRO A 82 -21.59 12.16 13.19
C PRO A 82 -21.58 11.04 14.23
N LYS A 83 -22.37 9.96 14.04
CA LYS A 83 -22.43 8.82 14.95
C LYS A 83 -21.13 8.02 15.01
N ASP A 84 -20.37 8.01 13.93
CA ASP A 84 -19.09 7.30 13.84
C ASP A 84 -17.95 8.10 14.50
N TYR A 85 -18.15 9.40 14.70
CA TYR A 85 -17.15 10.32 15.27
C TYR A 85 -17.68 11.11 16.49
N PRO A 86 -17.96 10.44 17.63
CA PRO A 86 -18.31 11.12 18.87
C PRO A 86 -17.34 12.24 19.24
N GLY A 87 -17.84 13.46 19.41
CA GLY A 87 -17.04 14.64 19.76
C GLY A 87 -16.45 15.40 18.56
N ALA A 88 -16.69 14.96 17.33
CA ALA A 88 -16.30 15.71 16.15
C ALA A 88 -17.02 17.07 16.09
N LEU A 89 -16.28 18.12 15.73
CA LEU A 89 -16.87 19.44 15.52
C LEU A 89 -17.80 19.40 14.29
N PRO A 90 -19.04 19.91 14.35
CA PRO A 90 -19.99 19.83 13.25
C PRO A 90 -19.47 20.38 11.90
N ASN A 91 -18.64 21.42 11.95
CA ASN A 91 -18.03 22.02 10.75
C ASN A 91 -16.90 21.17 10.14
N MET A 92 -16.40 20.16 10.85
CA MET A 92 -15.38 19.22 10.38
C MET A 92 -15.97 17.96 9.71
N LEU A 93 -17.27 17.68 9.92
CA LEU A 93 -17.98 16.56 9.29
C LEU A 93 -18.33 16.88 7.84
N ARG A 94 -17.32 16.85 6.96
CA ARG A 94 -17.44 17.15 5.54
C ARG A 94 -16.58 16.20 4.72
N ALA A 95 -17.05 15.87 3.52
CA ALA A 95 -16.29 15.08 2.55
C ALA A 95 -14.89 15.68 2.32
N GLY A 96 -13.88 14.83 2.38
CA GLY A 96 -12.49 15.21 2.29
C GLY A 96 -11.55 14.06 2.60
N SER A 97 -10.25 14.37 2.58
CA SER A 97 -9.21 13.37 2.78
C SER A 97 -7.94 14.03 3.35
N LEU A 98 -7.04 13.22 3.91
CA LEU A 98 -5.77 13.68 4.45
C LEU A 98 -4.73 13.88 3.34
N VAL A 99 -4.11 15.05 3.32
CA VAL A 99 -3.07 15.41 2.35
C VAL A 99 -1.78 15.75 3.06
N PHE A 100 -0.69 15.12 2.64
CA PHE A 100 0.65 15.50 3.07
C PHE A 100 1.03 16.85 2.45
N THR A 101 1.33 17.82 3.29
CA THR A 101 1.78 19.17 2.92
C THR A 101 3.07 19.48 3.67
N PRO A 102 4.24 19.47 3.00
CA PRO A 102 5.52 19.79 3.64
C PRO A 102 5.45 21.12 4.40
N PRO A 103 5.78 21.15 5.70
CA PRO A 103 5.87 22.39 6.45
C PRO A 103 7.23 23.04 6.22
N LYS A 104 7.35 24.36 6.45
CA LYS A 104 8.64 25.06 6.35
C LYS A 104 9.61 24.66 7.47
N SER A 105 9.07 24.35 8.65
CA SER A 105 9.77 23.91 9.84
C SER A 105 8.87 23.00 10.66
N VAL A 106 9.46 22.23 11.58
CA VAL A 106 8.73 21.35 12.51
C VAL A 106 9.05 21.78 13.94
N THR A 107 8.02 21.85 14.77
CA THR A 107 8.10 22.10 16.21
C THR A 107 7.33 21.01 16.96
N GLY A 108 8.02 20.27 17.84
CA GLY A 108 7.39 19.16 18.58
C GLY A 108 7.06 17.94 17.71
N THR A 109 6.19 17.07 18.21
CA THR A 109 5.88 15.75 17.61
C THR A 109 4.53 15.68 16.91
N ASP A 110 3.77 16.78 16.87
CA ASP A 110 2.44 16.80 16.25
C ASP A 110 2.54 16.62 14.73
N ILE A 111 2.06 15.46 14.25
CA ILE A 111 2.04 15.12 12.83
C ILE A 111 1.04 15.98 12.03
N GLY A 112 0.09 16.62 12.72
CA GLY A 112 -0.84 17.58 12.14
C GLY A 112 -0.14 18.78 11.50
N GLN A 113 1.15 19.00 11.76
CA GLN A 113 1.98 19.98 11.08
C GLN A 113 2.13 19.70 9.58
N TRP A 114 2.14 18.43 9.16
CA TRP A 114 2.28 18.03 7.74
C TRP A 114 1.12 17.20 7.20
N TRP A 115 0.29 16.59 8.04
CA TRP A 115 -0.97 15.97 7.62
C TRP A 115 -2.14 16.92 7.80
N LYS A 116 -2.79 17.29 6.70
CA LYS A 116 -3.93 18.22 6.70
C LYS A 116 -5.17 17.57 6.13
N PHE A 117 -6.25 17.53 6.90
CA PHE A 117 -7.57 17.19 6.38
C PHE A 117 -8.07 18.33 5.50
N LYS A 118 -8.40 18.04 4.24
CA LYS A 118 -8.84 19.04 3.27
C LYS A 118 -10.17 18.62 2.66
N PHE A 119 -11.14 19.51 2.75
CA PHE A 119 -12.46 19.29 2.18
C PHE A 119 -12.42 19.18 0.65
N GLY A 120 -13.20 18.25 0.10
CA GLY A 120 -13.31 17.99 -1.33
C GLY A 120 -12.07 17.35 -1.97
N VAL A 121 -11.07 16.96 -1.18
CA VAL A 121 -9.96 16.12 -1.66
C VAL A 121 -10.46 14.69 -1.77
N ASN A 122 -10.19 14.08 -2.93
CA ASN A 122 -10.51 12.70 -3.24
C ASN A 122 -9.58 12.19 -4.35
N TRP A 123 -9.81 10.97 -4.82
CA TRP A 123 -8.97 10.33 -5.85
C TRP A 123 -8.90 11.12 -7.17
N ARG A 124 -9.95 11.85 -7.56
CA ARG A 124 -9.97 12.69 -8.77
C ARG A 124 -9.24 14.01 -8.59
N ARG A 125 -9.17 14.52 -7.36
CA ARG A 125 -8.55 15.80 -6.99
C ARG A 125 -7.58 15.63 -5.81
N PRO A 126 -6.46 14.91 -6.01
CA PRO A 126 -5.63 14.40 -4.92
C PRO A 126 -4.92 15.47 -4.08
N TYR A 127 -4.92 16.74 -4.52
CA TYR A 127 -4.36 17.85 -3.75
C TYR A 127 -5.37 18.97 -3.47
N GLY A 128 -6.65 18.74 -3.80
CA GLY A 128 -7.73 19.71 -3.68
C GLY A 128 -7.69 20.79 -4.77
N GLY A 129 -8.57 21.78 -4.65
CA GLY A 129 -8.64 22.91 -5.57
C GLY A 129 -8.80 22.49 -7.04
N LEU A 130 -7.89 22.97 -7.89
CA LEU A 130 -7.81 22.70 -9.33
C LEU A 130 -6.96 21.46 -9.69
N SER A 131 -6.51 20.68 -8.70
CA SER A 131 -5.78 19.43 -9.00
C SER A 131 -6.69 18.44 -9.71
N ASP A 132 -6.10 17.66 -10.61
CA ASP A 132 -6.78 16.62 -11.37
C ASP A 132 -5.81 15.48 -11.72
N LEU A 133 -6.26 14.57 -12.58
CA LEU A 133 -5.53 13.38 -13.00
C LEU A 133 -4.75 13.55 -14.32
N ARG A 134 -4.61 14.78 -14.86
CA ARG A 134 -3.84 14.99 -16.10
C ARG A 134 -2.40 14.52 -15.91
N GLY A 135 -1.95 13.65 -16.80
CA GLY A 135 -0.63 13.02 -16.73
C GLY A 135 -0.45 12.02 -15.59
N LYS A 136 -1.53 11.60 -14.91
CA LYS A 136 -1.50 10.69 -13.75
C LYS A 136 -2.34 9.42 -13.89
N LEU A 137 -2.81 9.12 -15.09
CA LEU A 137 -3.62 7.91 -15.33
C LEU A 137 -2.87 6.61 -15.01
N ASP A 138 -1.54 6.59 -15.19
CA ASP A 138 -0.67 5.45 -14.85
C ASP A 138 -0.08 5.52 -13.43
N HIS A 139 -0.46 6.51 -12.62
CA HIS A 139 -0.08 6.55 -11.21
C HIS A 139 -1.03 5.67 -10.39
N PRO A 140 -0.60 5.15 -9.22
CA PRO A 140 -1.51 4.49 -8.29
C PRO A 140 -2.65 5.43 -7.90
N VAL A 141 -3.87 4.88 -7.79
CA VAL A 141 -4.99 5.59 -7.18
C VAL A 141 -4.69 5.80 -5.69
N VAL A 142 -5.02 6.98 -5.19
CA VAL A 142 -4.89 7.38 -3.77
C VAL A 142 -6.19 8.02 -3.28
N HIS A 143 -6.26 8.36 -1.99
CA HIS A 143 -7.51 8.82 -1.35
C HIS A 143 -8.65 7.81 -1.44
N VAL A 144 -8.29 6.53 -1.35
CA VAL A 144 -9.21 5.40 -1.28
C VAL A 144 -9.13 4.80 0.11
N ALA A 145 -10.28 4.67 0.77
CA ALA A 145 -10.40 3.98 2.05
C ALA A 145 -10.45 2.45 1.83
N TYR A 146 -10.43 1.66 2.89
CA TYR A 146 -10.49 0.20 2.79
C TYR A 146 -11.75 -0.26 2.04
N SER A 147 -12.90 0.37 2.31
CA SER A 147 -14.17 0.07 1.66
C SER A 147 -14.16 0.35 0.15
N ASP A 148 -13.40 1.34 -0.30
CA ASP A 148 -13.25 1.68 -1.72
C ASP A 148 -12.40 0.64 -2.45
N ALA A 149 -11.29 0.23 -1.81
CA ALA A 149 -10.41 -0.81 -2.31
C ALA A 149 -11.13 -2.15 -2.41
N LYS A 150 -11.90 -2.52 -1.38
CA LYS A 150 -12.69 -3.75 -1.36
C LYS A 150 -13.78 -3.76 -2.44
N ALA A 151 -14.53 -2.67 -2.60
CA ALA A 151 -15.56 -2.56 -3.62
C ALA A 151 -15.00 -2.67 -5.05
N TYR A 152 -13.82 -2.07 -5.30
CA TYR A 152 -13.11 -2.26 -6.57
C TYR A 152 -12.72 -3.73 -6.77
N ALA A 153 -12.13 -4.37 -5.75
CA ALA A 153 -11.66 -5.75 -5.86
C ALA A 153 -12.83 -6.69 -6.20
N GLU A 154 -13.96 -6.54 -5.52
CA GLU A 154 -15.19 -7.30 -5.78
C GLU A 154 -15.73 -7.08 -7.19
N TRP A 155 -15.78 -5.82 -7.66
CA TRP A 155 -16.18 -5.50 -9.03
C TRP A 155 -15.26 -6.15 -10.08
N ALA A 156 -13.96 -6.20 -9.80
CA ALA A 156 -12.97 -6.81 -10.68
C ALA A 156 -12.95 -8.35 -10.61
N GLY A 157 -13.81 -8.98 -9.81
CA GLY A 157 -13.82 -10.43 -9.61
C GLY A 157 -12.57 -10.95 -8.88
N MET A 158 -12.01 -10.11 -8.00
CA MET A 158 -10.77 -10.31 -7.26
C MET A 158 -10.99 -10.08 -5.77
N ASP A 159 -9.91 -10.12 -4.98
CA ASP A 159 -9.92 -9.80 -3.56
C ASP A 159 -8.71 -8.91 -3.18
N LEU A 160 -8.70 -8.36 -1.96
CA LEU A 160 -7.50 -7.79 -1.36
C LEU A 160 -6.60 -8.91 -0.83
N PRO A 161 -5.27 -8.75 -0.89
CA PRO A 161 -4.34 -9.71 -0.32
C PRO A 161 -4.48 -9.75 1.20
N THR A 162 -4.23 -10.91 1.81
CA THR A 162 -3.92 -10.96 3.23
C THR A 162 -2.56 -10.33 3.49
N GLU A 163 -2.29 -10.01 4.75
CA GLU A 163 -0.97 -9.52 5.14
C GLU A 163 0.16 -10.51 4.75
N ALA A 164 -0.08 -11.80 4.96
CA ALA A 164 0.88 -12.86 4.65
C ALA A 164 1.06 -13.06 3.13
N GLU A 165 -0.03 -13.04 2.36
CA GLU A 165 0.02 -13.09 0.89
C GLU A 165 0.82 -11.89 0.35
N TRP A 166 0.54 -10.69 0.85
CA TRP A 166 1.25 -9.48 0.44
C TRP A 166 2.74 -9.57 0.76
N GLU A 167 3.12 -10.01 1.96
CA GLU A 167 4.51 -10.08 2.36
C GLU A 167 5.29 -11.16 1.59
N LEU A 168 4.67 -12.32 1.34
CA LEU A 168 5.26 -13.35 0.48
C LEU A 168 5.53 -12.79 -0.92
N ALA A 169 4.55 -12.09 -1.51
CA ALA A 169 4.73 -11.46 -2.80
C ALA A 169 5.85 -10.42 -2.78
N ALA A 170 5.93 -9.59 -1.73
CA ALA A 170 6.93 -8.53 -1.59
C ALA A 170 8.35 -9.05 -1.45
N ARG A 171 8.55 -10.19 -0.76
CA ARG A 171 9.86 -10.86 -0.64
C ARG A 171 10.44 -11.33 -1.97
N GLY A 172 9.61 -11.53 -2.99
CA GLY A 172 10.09 -11.74 -4.37
C GLY A 172 10.96 -12.99 -4.56
N GLY A 173 10.78 -14.02 -3.72
CA GLY A 173 11.57 -15.25 -3.76
C GLY A 173 12.84 -15.24 -2.90
N LEU A 174 13.12 -14.13 -2.21
CA LEU A 174 14.23 -14.02 -1.26
C LEU A 174 13.77 -14.36 0.17
N ASP A 175 14.64 -15.00 0.92
CA ASP A 175 14.49 -15.23 2.35
C ASP A 175 15.49 -14.34 3.09
N ASP A 176 15.11 -13.87 4.29
CA ASP A 176 15.99 -13.14 5.22
C ASP A 176 16.70 -11.89 4.68
N THR A 177 16.11 -11.17 3.73
CA THR A 177 16.62 -9.87 3.24
C THR A 177 15.82 -8.68 3.77
N GLU A 178 16.47 -7.51 3.92
CA GLU A 178 15.80 -6.28 4.39
C GLU A 178 14.77 -5.75 3.38
N PHE A 179 15.08 -5.80 2.07
CA PHE A 179 14.25 -5.33 0.97
C PHE A 179 13.94 -6.44 -0.04
N ALA A 180 13.01 -6.16 -0.97
CA ALA A 180 12.60 -7.07 -2.05
C ALA A 180 13.71 -7.39 -3.07
N TRP A 181 14.86 -6.71 -2.98
CA TRP A 181 15.99 -6.81 -3.89
C TRP A 181 17.33 -7.06 -3.16
N GLY A 182 17.30 -7.36 -1.86
CA GLY A 182 18.49 -7.55 -1.02
C GLY A 182 18.52 -6.59 0.18
N ASP A 183 19.71 -6.38 0.76
CA ASP A 183 19.88 -5.66 2.04
C ASP A 183 20.27 -4.19 1.88
N GLU A 184 20.73 -3.79 0.69
CA GLU A 184 21.08 -2.40 0.43
C GLU A 184 19.87 -1.63 -0.15
N LEU A 185 19.52 -0.50 0.47
CA LEU A 185 18.38 0.33 0.04
C LEU A 185 18.57 0.89 -1.38
N MET A 186 19.79 1.28 -1.72
CA MET A 186 20.16 1.83 -3.04
C MET A 186 21.41 1.15 -3.58
N PRO A 187 21.32 -0.09 -4.09
CA PRO A 187 22.45 -0.82 -4.63
C PRO A 187 23.18 0.01 -5.70
N ASN A 188 24.47 0.23 -5.51
CA ASN A 188 25.30 1.09 -6.39
C ASN A 188 24.77 2.54 -6.52
N GLY A 189 24.06 3.04 -5.52
CA GLY A 189 23.45 4.38 -5.54
C GLY A 189 22.20 4.48 -6.42
N VAL A 190 21.63 3.36 -6.88
CA VAL A 190 20.41 3.33 -7.70
C VAL A 190 19.18 3.22 -6.81
N ALA A 191 18.21 4.12 -6.98
CA ALA A 191 16.93 4.03 -6.29
C ALA A 191 16.12 2.84 -6.83
N MET A 192 15.69 1.95 -5.95
CA MET A 192 14.91 0.74 -6.29
C MET A 192 13.42 0.88 -5.99
N ALA A 193 13.01 1.95 -5.33
CA ALA A 193 11.64 2.25 -4.97
C ALA A 193 11.41 3.76 -4.86
N ASN A 194 10.15 4.17 -5.02
CA ASN A 194 9.75 5.55 -4.76
C ASN A 194 9.59 5.80 -3.25
N THR A 195 10.63 6.28 -2.58
CA THR A 195 10.60 6.71 -1.16
C THR A 195 10.89 8.22 -1.04
N TRP A 196 10.98 8.77 0.17
CA TRP A 196 11.42 10.16 0.37
C TRP A 196 12.94 10.27 0.23
N GLN A 197 13.42 11.30 -0.47
CA GLN A 197 14.83 11.71 -0.44
C GLN A 197 14.95 13.14 0.08
N GLY A 198 15.86 13.36 1.01
CA GLY A 198 16.04 14.62 1.75
C GLY A 198 15.68 14.48 3.23
N THR A 199 15.37 15.61 3.88
CA THR A 199 15.02 15.67 5.29
C THR A 199 13.50 15.71 5.44
N PHE A 200 12.90 14.57 5.78
CA PHE A 200 11.47 14.52 6.08
C PHE A 200 11.15 15.34 7.35
N PRO A 201 10.01 16.07 7.42
CA PRO A 201 9.00 16.32 6.39
C PRO A 201 9.21 17.64 5.61
N THR A 202 10.30 18.37 5.86
CA THR A 202 10.44 19.77 5.44
C THR A 202 11.09 19.95 4.06
N HIS A 203 11.98 19.03 3.66
CA HIS A 203 12.76 19.19 2.44
C HIS A 203 12.89 17.88 1.66
N SER A 204 12.46 17.90 0.40
CA SER A 204 12.76 16.85 -0.57
C SER A 204 13.83 17.29 -1.54
N THR A 205 14.80 16.42 -1.82
CA THR A 205 15.83 16.62 -2.84
C THR A 205 15.38 16.23 -4.25
N LYS A 206 14.18 15.64 -4.39
CA LYS A 206 13.58 15.35 -5.69
C LYS A 206 13.21 16.66 -6.39
N LEU A 207 13.16 16.63 -7.72
CA LEU A 207 12.67 17.75 -8.51
C LEU A 207 11.24 18.12 -8.09
N ALA A 208 10.94 19.42 -8.07
CA ALA A 208 9.61 19.91 -7.71
C ALA A 208 8.52 19.23 -8.56
N GLY A 209 7.50 18.69 -7.89
CA GLY A 209 6.42 17.94 -8.55
C GLY A 209 6.74 16.47 -8.88
N LYS A 210 7.96 16.01 -8.59
CA LYS A 210 8.38 14.59 -8.66
C LYS A 210 8.50 13.96 -7.26
N ASP A 211 8.17 14.70 -6.21
CA ASP A 211 8.21 14.31 -4.80
C ASP A 211 6.98 13.52 -4.31
N ARG A 212 6.10 13.12 -5.24
CA ARG A 212 4.84 12.42 -4.98
C ARG A 212 4.86 11.00 -5.53
N THR A 213 3.69 10.43 -5.83
CA THR A 213 3.60 9.16 -6.53
C THR A 213 4.31 9.23 -7.89
N THR A 214 4.87 8.12 -8.32
CA THR A 214 5.40 7.90 -9.67
C THR A 214 4.42 7.03 -10.45
N PRO A 215 4.47 7.03 -11.80
CA PRO A 215 3.79 6.02 -12.59
C PRO A 215 4.16 4.62 -12.08
N VAL A 216 3.22 3.68 -12.10
CA VAL A 216 3.55 2.29 -11.79
C VAL A 216 4.62 1.76 -12.74
N ARG A 217 5.46 0.82 -12.28
CA ARG A 217 6.59 0.27 -13.06
C ARG A 217 7.71 1.28 -13.35
N SER A 218 7.81 2.36 -12.57
CA SER A 218 8.94 3.30 -12.66
C SER A 218 10.24 2.70 -12.12
N PHE A 219 10.14 1.68 -11.27
CA PHE A 219 11.26 0.97 -10.67
C PHE A 219 11.26 -0.50 -11.11
N PRO A 220 12.38 -1.24 -10.96
CA PRO A 220 12.45 -2.64 -11.32
C PRO A 220 11.43 -3.51 -10.56
N PRO A 221 10.93 -4.60 -11.17
CA PRO A 221 10.14 -5.58 -10.42
C PRO A 221 11.03 -6.38 -9.47
N ASN A 222 10.42 -7.01 -8.46
CA ASN A 222 11.09 -8.02 -7.64
C ASN A 222 11.18 -9.37 -8.40
N GLY A 223 11.73 -10.41 -7.74
CA GLY A 223 11.96 -11.72 -8.36
C GLY A 223 10.70 -12.47 -8.82
N TYR A 224 9.50 -12.04 -8.42
CA TYR A 224 8.22 -12.58 -8.91
C TYR A 224 7.59 -11.74 -10.04
N GLY A 225 8.24 -10.66 -10.47
CA GLY A 225 7.70 -9.77 -11.50
C GLY A 225 6.69 -8.73 -10.98
N ALA A 226 6.56 -8.58 -9.66
CA ALA A 226 5.71 -7.56 -9.05
C ALA A 226 6.48 -6.24 -8.84
N TYR A 227 5.81 -5.13 -9.07
CA TYR A 227 6.33 -3.76 -9.01
C TYR A 227 5.75 -3.01 -7.82
N ASP A 228 6.49 -2.03 -7.32
CA ASP A 228 6.03 -1.04 -6.35
C ASP A 228 5.43 -1.64 -5.06
N LEU A 229 5.77 -2.89 -4.70
CA LEU A 229 5.42 -3.46 -3.39
C LEU A 229 6.16 -2.72 -2.27
N ILE A 230 7.29 -2.09 -2.58
CA ILE A 230 8.01 -1.23 -1.65
C ILE A 230 7.93 0.22 -2.16
N GLY A 231 7.47 1.13 -1.31
CA GLY A 231 7.34 2.55 -1.62
C GLY A 231 6.16 2.88 -2.53
N ASN A 232 6.22 4.05 -3.17
CA ASN A 232 5.16 4.67 -3.97
C ASN A 232 3.89 4.99 -3.17
N VAL A 233 3.07 3.99 -2.84
CA VAL A 233 1.90 4.11 -1.97
C VAL A 233 1.85 2.95 -1.00
N TRP A 234 1.34 3.21 0.20
CA TRP A 234 0.90 2.14 1.10
C TRP A 234 -0.21 1.33 0.43
N GLU A 235 -0.34 0.06 0.80
CA GLU A 235 -1.35 -0.80 0.22
C GLU A 235 -2.23 -1.46 1.29
N TRP A 236 -3.54 -1.36 1.09
CA TRP A 236 -4.54 -2.06 1.89
C TRP A 236 -4.40 -3.58 1.77
N THR A 237 -4.44 -4.25 2.92
CA THR A 237 -4.61 -5.70 3.03
C THR A 237 -5.92 -6.02 3.76
N SER A 238 -6.37 -7.27 3.66
CA SER A 238 -7.63 -7.71 4.28
C SER A 238 -7.57 -7.89 5.79
N ASP A 239 -6.40 -7.85 6.41
CA ASP A 239 -6.22 -8.30 7.79
C ASP A 239 -6.54 -7.20 8.78
N TYR A 240 -7.26 -7.53 9.85
CA TYR A 240 -7.41 -6.62 11.00
C TYR A 240 -6.08 -6.51 11.74
N TRP A 241 -5.78 -5.30 12.22
CA TRP A 241 -4.54 -4.99 12.92
C TRP A 241 -4.41 -5.74 14.25
N SER A 242 -3.21 -6.23 14.51
CA SER A 242 -2.74 -6.67 15.83
C SER A 242 -1.42 -5.99 16.15
N THR A 243 -1.17 -5.68 17.43
CA THR A 243 0.06 -4.99 17.87
C THR A 243 1.31 -5.88 17.88
N ARG A 244 1.16 -7.17 17.60
CA ARG A 244 2.22 -8.18 17.54
C ARG A 244 1.75 -9.36 16.68
N HIS A 245 2.69 -10.09 16.07
CA HIS A 245 2.38 -11.37 15.45
C HIS A 245 2.18 -12.49 16.51
N PRO A 246 1.53 -13.60 16.14
CA PRO A 246 1.44 -14.79 17.00
C PRO A 246 2.82 -15.36 17.31
N GLU A 247 2.94 -16.05 18.45
CA GLU A 247 4.15 -16.80 18.77
C GLU A 247 4.43 -17.88 17.70
N PRO A 248 5.70 -18.14 17.34
CA PRO A 248 6.05 -19.16 16.37
C PRO A 248 5.50 -20.53 16.76
N ALA A 249 4.95 -21.25 15.76
CA ALA A 249 4.46 -22.60 15.98
C ALA A 249 5.58 -23.52 16.50
N ALA A 250 5.34 -24.20 17.63
CA ALA A 250 6.34 -25.07 18.26
C ALA A 250 6.69 -26.31 17.42
N LYS A 251 5.83 -26.69 16.47
CA LYS A 251 6.00 -27.87 15.60
C LYS A 251 5.56 -27.52 14.18
N ALA A 252 6.22 -28.14 13.19
CA ALA A 252 5.94 -27.91 11.77
C ALA A 252 4.48 -28.19 11.37
N CYS A 253 3.83 -29.19 11.97
CA CYS A 253 2.42 -29.52 11.72
C CYS A 253 1.41 -28.47 12.23
N CYS A 254 1.88 -27.44 12.94
CA CYS A 254 1.05 -26.38 13.51
C CYS A 254 1.37 -25.01 12.91
N ILE A 255 2.21 -24.94 11.87
CA ILE A 255 2.47 -23.69 11.14
C ILE A 255 1.14 -23.18 10.57
N PRO A 256 0.74 -21.92 10.82
CA PRO A 256 -0.50 -21.38 10.29
C PRO A 256 -0.51 -21.43 8.76
N GLU A 257 -1.59 -21.98 8.20
CA GLU A 257 -1.86 -22.03 6.76
C GLU A 257 -2.83 -20.91 6.38
N ASN A 258 -2.44 -20.09 5.40
CA ASN A 258 -3.20 -18.94 4.89
C ASN A 258 -3.81 -18.05 5.99
N PRO A 259 -3.00 -17.50 6.92
CA PRO A 259 -3.51 -16.72 8.04
C PRO A 259 -4.32 -15.50 7.57
N ARG A 260 -5.32 -15.11 8.38
CA ARG A 260 -6.34 -14.10 8.07
C ARG A 260 -6.38 -12.93 9.07
N GLY A 261 -5.30 -12.75 9.82
CA GLY A 261 -5.18 -11.67 10.80
C GLY A 261 -5.97 -11.90 12.10
N GLY A 262 -6.05 -10.83 12.90
CA GLY A 262 -6.73 -10.85 14.20
C GLY A 262 -8.25 -10.62 14.13
N ALA A 263 -8.88 -10.54 15.30
CA ALA A 263 -10.30 -10.18 15.41
C ALA A 263 -10.52 -8.67 15.21
N LYS A 264 -11.67 -8.30 14.63
CA LYS A 264 -12.06 -6.90 14.39
C LYS A 264 -12.00 -6.06 15.66
N GLU A 265 -12.59 -6.57 16.75
CA GLU A 265 -12.76 -5.85 18.00
C GLU A 265 -11.42 -5.59 18.70
N ALA A 266 -10.43 -6.46 18.48
CA ALA A 266 -9.07 -6.30 19.00
C ALA A 266 -8.26 -5.24 18.22
N SER A 267 -8.75 -4.80 17.06
CA SER A 267 -8.06 -3.84 16.19
C SER A 267 -8.35 -2.38 16.53
N TYR A 268 -9.36 -2.08 17.36
CA TYR A 268 -9.70 -0.69 17.73
C TYR A 268 -8.50 0.04 18.37
N ASP A 269 -8.45 1.36 18.25
CA ASP A 269 -7.39 2.16 18.86
C ASP A 269 -7.63 2.30 20.38
N PRO A 270 -6.76 1.73 21.24
CA PRO A 270 -6.95 1.82 22.68
C PRO A 270 -6.86 3.26 23.22
N ASN A 271 -6.27 4.19 22.46
CA ASN A 271 -6.20 5.61 22.84
C ASN A 271 -7.48 6.39 22.50
N GLN A 272 -8.40 5.78 21.74
CA GLN A 272 -9.66 6.39 21.32
C GLN A 272 -10.83 5.43 21.59
N PRO A 273 -11.11 5.09 22.87
CA PRO A 273 -12.06 4.04 23.23
C PRO A 273 -13.51 4.30 22.79
N ASN A 274 -13.85 5.55 22.48
CA ASN A 274 -15.18 5.94 22.00
C ASN A 274 -15.31 5.88 20.47
N ILE A 275 -14.21 5.62 19.75
CA ILE A 275 -14.19 5.50 18.29
C ILE A 275 -14.07 4.01 17.94
N LEU A 276 -15.18 3.41 17.51
CA LEU A 276 -15.27 1.97 17.21
C LEU A 276 -14.98 1.67 15.73
N ILE A 277 -13.96 2.34 15.19
CA ILE A 277 -13.52 2.16 13.82
C ILE A 277 -12.36 1.15 13.82
N PRO A 278 -12.51 -0.02 13.18
CA PRO A 278 -11.46 -1.02 13.13
C PRO A 278 -10.26 -0.52 12.32
N ARG A 279 -9.09 -1.07 12.64
CA ARG A 279 -7.86 -0.80 11.88
C ARG A 279 -7.50 -2.03 11.05
N ARG A 280 -7.10 -1.82 9.80
CA ARG A 280 -6.50 -2.85 8.94
C ARG A 280 -5.00 -2.67 8.87
N VAL A 281 -4.33 -3.71 8.37
CA VAL A 281 -2.90 -3.65 8.10
C VAL A 281 -2.64 -2.99 6.74
N LEU A 282 -1.80 -1.95 6.76
CA LEU A 282 -1.13 -1.42 5.57
C LEU A 282 0.27 -2.01 5.43
N LYS A 283 0.68 -2.27 4.19
CA LYS A 283 2.03 -2.79 3.86
C LYS A 283 2.73 -1.93 2.79
N GLY A 284 4.06 -2.04 2.75
CA GLY A 284 4.91 -1.52 1.67
C GLY A 284 5.53 -0.13 1.87
N GLY A 285 4.99 0.70 2.75
CA GLY A 285 5.44 2.09 2.86
C GLY A 285 5.00 2.92 1.66
N SER A 286 5.54 4.13 1.51
CA SER A 286 5.14 5.04 0.44
C SER A 286 6.28 5.96 0.00
N HIS A 287 5.99 6.83 -0.97
CA HIS A 287 6.87 7.95 -1.36
C HIS A 287 7.19 8.96 -0.26
N LEU A 288 6.52 8.88 0.90
CA LEU A 288 6.78 9.72 2.07
C LEU A 288 7.64 9.04 3.14
N CYS A 289 7.88 7.73 3.03
CA CYS A 289 8.71 7.01 3.98
C CYS A 289 10.19 7.38 3.77
N ALA A 290 10.90 7.66 4.86
CA ALA A 290 12.24 8.23 4.87
C ALA A 290 13.12 7.54 5.92
N PRO A 291 14.43 7.32 5.64
CA PRO A 291 15.35 6.72 6.61
C PRO A 291 15.39 7.43 7.97
N ASN A 292 15.19 8.75 7.98
CA ASN A 292 15.24 9.59 9.16
C ASN A 292 13.91 9.72 9.92
N TYR A 293 12.86 8.99 9.52
CA TYR A 293 11.54 9.09 10.16
C TYR A 293 10.74 7.78 10.12
N CYS A 294 10.55 7.19 8.93
CA CYS A 294 9.71 6.01 8.72
C CYS A 294 10.41 5.04 7.75
N ARG A 295 10.97 3.96 8.30
CA ARG A 295 11.62 2.86 7.56
C ARG A 295 10.66 1.72 7.26
N ARG A 296 9.40 2.03 6.95
CA ARG A 296 8.38 1.01 6.62
C ARG A 296 8.32 0.62 5.14
N TYR A 297 9.32 1.01 4.35
CA TYR A 297 9.55 0.53 2.98
C TYR A 297 10.29 -0.83 2.98
N ARG A 298 9.81 -1.80 3.77
CA ARG A 298 10.38 -3.16 3.86
C ARG A 298 9.25 -4.19 3.80
N PRO A 299 9.47 -5.42 3.28
CA PRO A 299 8.43 -6.44 3.22
C PRO A 299 7.78 -6.74 4.59
N ALA A 300 8.61 -6.88 5.63
CA ALA A 300 8.15 -7.16 6.99
C ALA A 300 7.37 -5.99 7.63
N ALA A 301 7.59 -4.76 7.16
CA ALA A 301 7.01 -3.60 7.79
C ALA A 301 5.49 -3.55 7.63
N ARG A 302 4.82 -3.10 8.69
CA ARG A 302 3.36 -3.03 8.78
C ARG A 302 2.93 -1.78 9.53
N HIS A 303 1.72 -1.30 9.23
CA HIS A 303 1.13 -0.15 9.90
C HIS A 303 -0.36 -0.35 10.13
N ALA A 304 -0.87 0.18 11.24
CA ALA A 304 -2.29 0.16 11.56
C ALA A 304 -2.97 1.38 10.96
N GLU A 305 -3.96 1.20 10.09
CA GLU A 305 -4.73 2.31 9.52
C GLU A 305 -6.22 2.07 9.76
N PRO A 306 -6.97 3.05 10.31
CA PRO A 306 -8.42 2.97 10.41
C PRO A 306 -9.08 2.80 9.03
N GLU A 307 -10.04 1.89 8.92
CA GLU A 307 -10.67 1.53 7.63
C GLU A 307 -11.36 2.71 6.92
N ASP A 308 -11.74 3.74 7.67
CA ASP A 308 -12.40 4.94 7.20
C ASP A 308 -11.40 6.03 6.76
N THR A 309 -10.10 5.80 6.90
CA THR A 309 -9.10 6.80 6.60
C THR A 309 -8.66 6.70 5.15
N SER A 310 -8.62 7.85 4.47
CA SER A 310 -8.10 7.98 3.12
C SER A 310 -7.03 9.06 3.11
N THR A 311 -5.95 8.83 2.36
CA THR A 311 -4.79 9.75 2.37
C THR A 311 -4.14 9.87 0.99
N SER A 312 -3.30 10.90 0.80
CA SER A 312 -2.56 11.14 -0.45
C SER A 312 -1.43 10.14 -0.76
N HIS A 313 -1.30 9.08 0.03
CA HIS A 313 -0.21 8.10 -0.06
C HIS A 313 -0.64 6.65 0.22
N VAL A 314 -1.95 6.38 0.30
CA VAL A 314 -2.52 5.04 0.48
C VAL A 314 -3.33 4.67 -0.75
N GLY A 315 -3.01 3.52 -1.34
CA GLY A 315 -3.69 2.85 -2.44
C GLY A 315 -3.88 1.37 -2.13
N PHE A 316 -3.90 0.51 -3.16
CA PHE A 316 -4.05 -0.93 -3.00
C PHE A 316 -3.71 -1.68 -4.31
N ARG A 317 -3.62 -3.00 -4.20
CA ARG A 317 -3.60 -3.95 -5.34
C ARG A 317 -4.50 -5.14 -5.04
N CYS A 318 -4.92 -5.84 -6.08
CA CYS A 318 -5.79 -7.01 -5.94
C CYS A 318 -5.06 -8.34 -6.19
N ILE A 319 -5.69 -9.41 -5.72
CA ILE A 319 -5.26 -10.80 -5.94
C ILE A 319 -6.43 -11.67 -6.42
N LYS A 320 -6.09 -12.84 -6.97
CA LYS A 320 -7.01 -13.92 -7.27
C LYS A 320 -6.43 -15.23 -6.75
N ARG A 321 -7.14 -15.85 -5.79
CA ARG A 321 -6.79 -17.18 -5.26
C ARG A 321 -7.27 -18.24 -6.23
N VAL A 322 -6.52 -19.34 -6.34
CA VAL A 322 -6.97 -20.51 -7.12
C VAL A 322 -8.03 -21.23 -6.29
N ALA A 323 -9.15 -21.59 -6.92
CA ALA A 323 -10.15 -22.42 -6.26
C ALA A 323 -9.52 -23.79 -5.95
N THR A 324 -9.58 -24.18 -4.68
CA THR A 324 -9.19 -25.52 -4.22
C THR A 324 -10.25 -26.55 -4.55
#